data_AF-A0A497G0L9-F1
#
_entry.id   AF-A0A497G0L9-F1
#
_cell.length_a   1.000
_cell.length_b   1.000
_cell.length_c   1.000
_cell.angle_alpha   90.00
_cell.angle_beta   90.00
_cell.angle_gamma   90.00
#
_symmetry.space_group_name_H-M   'P 1'
#
loop_
_entity.id
_entity.type
_entity.pdbx_description
1 polymer ?
#
loop_
_entity_poly.entity_id
_entity_poly.type
_entity_poly.pdbx_seq_one_letter_code
_entity_poly.pdbx_strand_id
1 'polypeptide(L)'
;KGNKVYVHAFRWPGKEICVAGVANSVQSAYILTTGEEVKVVQKKDRVFLKGLPRLAPDPYDTVIVLELDGKPEKAPLSLTQ
;
A
#
# COMPACT_ATOMS: atom_id res chain seq x y z
N LYS A 1 13.11 11.09 0.22
CA LYS A 1 13.77 11.17 1.55
C LYS A 1 12.67 10.95 2.59
N GLY A 2 12.77 9.91 3.41
CA GLY A 2 11.70 9.51 4.34
C GLY A 2 11.42 8.00 4.27
N ASN A 3 10.50 7.54 5.10
CA ASN A 3 10.04 6.16 5.25
C ASN A 3 8.64 5.93 4.65
N LYS A 4 8.15 6.83 3.78
CA LYS A 4 6.82 6.74 3.19
C LYS A 4 6.86 6.28 1.74
N VAL A 5 5.94 5.40 1.37
CA VAL A 5 5.67 4.97 -0.01
C VAL A 5 4.25 5.39 -0.37
N TYR A 6 4.08 5.91 -1.58
CA TYR A 6 2.79 6.37 -2.09
C TYR A 6 2.33 5.42 -3.19
N VAL A 7 1.21 4.74 -2.94
CA VAL A 7 0.62 3.77 -3.86
C VAL A 7 -0.51 4.46 -4.60
N HIS A 8 -0.30 4.72 -5.88
CA HIS A 8 -1.31 5.27 -6.77
C HIS A 8 -2.26 4.17 -7.25
N ALA A 9 -3.55 4.31 -6.95
CA ALA A 9 -4.59 3.35 -7.32
C ALA A 9 -5.45 3.88 -8.48
N PHE A 10 -4.85 4.03 -9.66
CA PHE A 10 -5.55 4.49 -10.89
C PHE A 10 -6.72 3.59 -11.30
N ARG A 11 -6.71 2.31 -10.89
CA ARG A 11 -7.82 1.37 -11.08
C ARG A 11 -8.25 0.86 -9.72
N TRP A 12 -9.29 1.48 -9.17
CA TRP A 12 -9.80 1.12 -7.85
C TRP A 12 -10.42 -0.28 -7.85
N PRO A 13 -9.88 -1.26 -7.11
CA PRO A 13 -10.41 -2.62 -7.12
C PRO A 13 -11.57 -2.83 -6.12
N GLY A 14 -11.91 -1.81 -5.33
CA GLY A 14 -12.88 -1.93 -4.24
C GLY A 14 -12.19 -2.27 -2.92
N LYS A 15 -12.58 -3.38 -2.28
CA LYS A 15 -12.31 -3.66 -0.85
C LYS A 15 -10.87 -4.05 -0.50
N GLU A 16 -10.06 -4.45 -1.47
CA GLU A 16 -8.71 -4.96 -1.23
C GLU A 16 -7.74 -4.62 -2.38
N ILE A 17 -6.54 -4.16 -2.02
CA ILE A 17 -5.40 -3.95 -2.93
C ILE A 17 -4.25 -4.84 -2.45
N CYS A 18 -3.51 -5.44 -3.39
CA CYS A 18 -2.25 -6.13 -3.10
C CYS A 18 -1.09 -5.37 -3.75
N VAL A 19 -0.09 -5.00 -2.96
CA VAL A 19 1.15 -4.37 -3.42
C VAL A 19 2.28 -5.38 -3.24
N ALA A 20 2.90 -5.80 -4.34
CA ALA A 20 4.04 -6.71 -4.32
C ALA A 20 5.37 -5.95 -4.35
N GLY A 21 6.45 -6.62 -3.92
CA GLY A 21 7.80 -6.06 -3.94
C GLY A 21 8.09 -5.06 -2.82
N VAL A 22 7.34 -5.07 -1.72
CA VAL A 22 7.60 -4.24 -0.55
C VAL A 22 8.51 -5.00 0.41
N ALA A 23 9.81 -4.68 0.40
CA ALA A 23 10.83 -5.37 1.21
C ALA A 23 10.74 -5.01 2.71
N ASN A 24 10.44 -3.75 3.00
CA ASN A 24 10.35 -3.22 4.35
C ASN A 24 9.11 -3.73 5.09
N SER A 25 9.16 -3.68 6.43
CA SER A 25 7.96 -3.86 7.22
C SER A 25 7.07 -2.61 7.11
N VAL A 26 5.80 -2.81 6.76
CA VAL A 26 4.78 -1.74 6.75
C VAL A 26 4.18 -1.60 8.14
N GLN A 27 4.39 -0.45 8.77
CA GLN A 27 3.93 -0.15 10.13
C GLN A 27 2.48 0.35 10.14
N SER A 28 2.11 1.17 9.17
CA SER A 28 0.77 1.70 9.03
C SER A 28 0.45 2.03 7.58
N ALA A 29 -0.84 2.16 7.27
CA ALA A 29 -1.28 2.67 5.99
C ALA A 29 -2.53 3.54 6.17
N TYR A 30 -2.68 4.55 5.33
CA TYR A 30 -3.87 5.41 5.29
C TYR A 30 -4.13 5.96 3.90
N ILE A 31 -5.38 6.32 3.63
CA ILE A 31 -5.78 6.99 2.38
C ILE A 31 -5.36 8.46 2.48
N LEU A 32 -4.56 8.95 1.52
CA LEU A 32 -3.94 10.28 1.58
C LEU A 32 -4.98 11.42 1.67
N THR A 33 -6.09 11.30 0.94
CA THR A 33 -7.12 12.36 0.85
C THR A 33 -8.05 12.40 2.07
N THR A 34 -8.35 11.26 2.69
CA THR A 34 -9.31 11.17 3.81
C THR A 34 -8.65 11.01 5.17
N GLY A 35 -7.38 10.56 5.21
CA GLY A 35 -6.71 10.16 6.45
C GLY A 35 -7.23 8.86 7.05
N GLU A 36 -8.13 8.15 6.37
CA GLU A 36 -8.72 6.91 6.86
C GLU A 36 -7.65 5.80 6.93
N GLU A 37 -7.53 5.17 8.10
CA GLU A 37 -6.61 4.06 8.29
C GLU A 37 -7.00 2.85 7.44
N VAL A 38 -6.00 2.23 6.83
CA VAL A 38 -6.16 1.04 5.99
C VAL A 38 -5.58 -0.15 6.73
N LYS A 39 -6.35 -1.23 6.82
CA LYS A 39 -5.88 -2.46 7.46
C LYS A 39 -4.77 -3.10 6.62
N VAL A 40 -3.59 -3.24 7.21
CA VAL A 40 -2.43 -3.86 6.56
C VAL A 40 -2.29 -5.32 6.98
N VAL A 41 -2.11 -6.20 6.01
CA VAL A 41 -1.67 -7.60 6.23
C VAL A 41 -0.49 -7.86 5.32
N GLN A 42 0.71 -8.00 5.87
CA GLN A 42 1.92 -8.28 5.09
C GLN A 42 2.29 -9.76 5.14
N LYS A 43 2.62 -10.34 3.98
CA LYS A 43 3.14 -11.71 3.81
C LYS A 43 4.37 -11.65 2.93
N LYS A 44 5.56 -11.76 3.54
CA LYS A 44 6.85 -11.55 2.85
C LYS A 44 6.88 -10.18 2.17
N ASP A 45 7.11 -10.15 0.85
CA ASP A 45 7.18 -8.97 0.01
C ASP A 45 5.81 -8.48 -0.51
N ARG A 46 4.71 -9.14 -0.09
CA ARG A 46 3.35 -8.77 -0.49
C ARG A 46 2.60 -8.11 0.66
N VAL A 47 2.06 -6.93 0.40
CA VAL A 47 1.27 -6.12 1.33
C VAL A 47 -0.18 -6.10 0.85
N PHE A 48 -1.09 -6.64 1.66
CA PHE A 48 -2.52 -6.62 1.42
C PHE A 48 -3.15 -5.49 2.21
N LEU A 49 -3.74 -4.54 1.50
CA LEU A 49 -4.47 -3.39 2.02
C LEU A 49 -5.96 -3.74 2.00
N LYS A 50 -6.57 -3.91 3.18
CA LYS A 50 -7.93 -4.43 3.35
C LYS A 50 -8.83 -3.39 3.99
N GLY A 51 -10.14 -3.61 3.87
CA GLY A 51 -11.15 -2.74 4.46
C GLY A 51 -11.32 -1.43 3.70
N LEU A 52 -10.90 -1.40 2.44
CA LEU A 52 -11.00 -0.21 1.61
C LEU A 52 -12.47 0.10 1.25
N PRO A 53 -12.80 1.39 1.05
CA PRO A 53 -14.10 1.79 0.55
C PRO A 53 -14.50 1.08 -0.75
N ARG A 54 -15.80 0.81 -0.91
CA ARG A 54 -16.32 0.16 -2.13
C ARG A 54 -16.09 1.01 -3.38
N LEU A 55 -16.15 2.33 -3.24
CA LEU A 55 -15.92 3.30 -4.31
C LEU A 55 -14.61 4.03 -4.04
N ALA A 56 -13.94 4.48 -5.10
CA ALA A 56 -12.71 5.25 -4.97
C ALA A 56 -12.99 6.57 -4.23
N PRO A 57 -12.25 6.88 -3.15
CA PRO A 57 -12.34 8.17 -2.47
C PRO A 57 -12.03 9.37 -3.38
N ASP A 58 -11.03 9.22 -4.26
CA ASP A 58 -10.69 10.19 -5.29
C ASP A 58 -11.06 9.61 -6.68
N PRO A 59 -11.85 10.32 -7.50
CA PRO A 59 -12.31 9.83 -8.80
C PRO A 59 -11.23 9.80 -9.88
N TYR A 60 -10.10 10.48 -9.68
CA TYR A 60 -8.99 10.53 -10.63
C TYR A 60 -7.82 9.65 -10.18
N ASP A 61 -7.42 9.77 -8.91
CA ASP A 61 -6.25 9.09 -8.38
C ASP A 61 -6.31 8.97 -6.85
N THR A 62 -6.76 7.81 -6.37
CA THR A 62 -6.69 7.52 -4.94
C THR A 62 -5.28 7.08 -4.57
N VAL A 63 -4.65 7.82 -3.67
CA VAL A 63 -3.31 7.50 -3.15
C VAL A 63 -3.42 6.89 -1.76
N ILE A 64 -2.78 5.75 -1.56
CA ILE A 64 -2.61 5.12 -0.24
C ILE A 64 -1.16 5.32 0.19
N VAL A 65 -0.96 5.86 1.38
CA VAL A 65 0.37 6.03 1.97
C VAL A 65 0.68 4.81 2.82
N LEU A 66 1.85 4.23 2.61
CA LEU A 66 2.44 3.21 3.47
C LEU A 66 3.56 3.85 4.27
N GLU A 67 3.53 3.70 5.59
CA GLU A 67 4.65 4.07 6.45
C GLU A 67 5.48 2.84 6.77
N LEU A 68 6.75 2.90 6.42
CA LEU A 68 7.71 1.82 6.58
C LEU A 68 8.51 2.00 7.88
N ASP A 69 9.11 0.91 8.34
CA ASP A 69 10.08 0.88 9.44
C ASP A 69 11.38 1.64 9.16
N GLY A 70 11.66 1.93 7.88
CA GLY A 70 12.90 2.58 7.46
C GLY A 70 12.84 3.18 6.07
N LYS A 71 14.02 3.43 5.49
CA LYS A 71 14.10 3.90 4.10
C LYS A 71 13.58 2.81 3.16
N PRO A 72 12.82 3.14 2.10
CA PRO A 72 12.36 2.15 1.14
C PRO A 72 13.53 1.38 0.51
N GLU A 73 13.46 0.05 0.59
CA GLU A 73 14.42 -0.88 0.02
C GLU A 73 13.79 -1.65 -1.15
N LYS A 74 14.64 -2.08 -2.09
CA LYS A 74 14.20 -2.88 -3.23
C LYS A 74 14.01 -4.32 -2.76
N ALA A 75 12.83 -4.90 -3.00
CA ALA A 75 12.67 -6.33 -2.82
C ALA A 75 13.61 -7.09 -3.78
N PRO A 76 14.26 -8.17 -3.31
CA PRO A 76 15.04 -9.02 -4.19
C PRO A 76 14.12 -9.60 -5.27
N LEU A 77 14.63 -9.69 -6.51
CA LEU A 77 13.93 -10.33 -7.61
C LEU A 77 13.70 -11.82 -7.27
N SER A 78 12.48 -12.17 -6.84
CA SER A 78 12.08 -13.57 -6.66
C SER A 78 11.68 -14.12 -8.03
N LEU A 79 12.55 -14.94 -8.64
CA LEU A 79 12.28 -15.64 -9.91
C LEU A 79 11.36 -16.86 -9.76
N THR A 80 10.93 -17.16 -8.54
CA THR A 80 10.00 -18.25 -8.23
C THR A 80 8.73 -17.66 -7.64
N GLN A 81 7.62 -17.82 -8.37
CA GLN A 81 6.25 -17.54 -7.91
C GLN A 81 5.60 -18.81 -7.37
#